data_AF-A0A1T5P725-F1
#
_entry.id   AF-A0A1T5P725-F1
#
_cell.length_a   1.000
_cell.length_b   1.000
_cell.length_c   1.000
_cell.angle_alpha   90.00
_cell.angle_beta   90.00
_cell.angle_gamma   90.00
#
_symmetry.space_group_name_H-M   'P 1'
#
loop_
_entity.id
_entity.type
_entity.pdbx_description
1 polymer ?
#
loop_
_entity_poly.entity_id
_entity_poly.type
_entity_poly.pdbx_seq_one_letter_code
_entity_poly.pdbx_strand_id
1 'polypeptide(L)'
;MSLLSFQKALTDLIASPQLCLQLRNNPAAVLSRYDLTSREQRRLQTVVYQQGMSVSCTLYRVNRITPIYTMLPYTCFLLGEQLMPVIEEFWAIDNRSDLQFKREINIFGEFLLQKLLSGEIVNPYLREIVVMELAMNELKFLPRELLMETGDDETSIHPLVRLVPFDHPPEPLLTALAGMKLPEREKDTGEYWLMLDHREEELSFRALPHKNGAAAVAGL
;
A
#
# COMPACT_ATOMS: atom_id res chain seq x y z
N MET A 1 -13.02 -19.09 -31.26
CA MET A 1 -13.81 -18.33 -30.28
C MET A 1 -13.39 -18.74 -28.89
N SER A 2 -12.91 -17.82 -28.06
CA SER A 2 -12.53 -18.16 -26.69
C SER A 2 -13.48 -17.51 -25.68
N LEU A 3 -14.12 -18.33 -24.85
CA LEU A 3 -14.79 -17.91 -23.62
C LEU A 3 -13.90 -16.98 -22.79
N LEU A 4 -12.59 -17.18 -22.87
CA LEU A 4 -11.55 -16.39 -22.23
C LEU A 4 -11.60 -14.90 -22.60
N SER A 5 -11.79 -14.56 -23.88
CA SER A 5 -11.84 -13.17 -24.35
C SER A 5 -13.04 -12.42 -23.77
N PHE A 6 -14.21 -13.08 -23.75
CA PHE A 6 -15.42 -12.53 -23.13
C PHE A 6 -15.25 -12.35 -21.60
N GLN A 7 -14.70 -13.36 -20.92
CA GLN A 7 -14.43 -13.29 -19.48
C GLN A 7 -13.46 -12.16 -19.15
N LYS A 8 -12.38 -12.04 -19.91
CA LYS A 8 -11.41 -10.94 -19.75
C LYS A 8 -12.08 -9.58 -19.91
N ALA A 9 -12.84 -9.37 -20.99
CA ALA A 9 -13.54 -8.11 -21.21
C ALA A 9 -14.53 -7.78 -20.08
N LEU A 10 -15.26 -8.78 -19.55
CA LEU A 10 -16.16 -8.59 -18.42
C LEU A 10 -15.40 -8.22 -17.14
N THR A 11 -14.29 -8.89 -16.85
CA THR A 11 -13.45 -8.60 -15.68
C THR A 11 -12.84 -7.20 -15.77
N ASP A 12 -12.36 -6.80 -16.95
CA ASP A 12 -11.81 -5.46 -17.19
C ASP A 12 -12.88 -4.36 -16.98
N LEU A 13 -14.13 -4.63 -17.36
CA LEU A 13 -15.26 -3.72 -17.11
C LEU A 13 -15.61 -3.63 -15.62
N ILE A 14 -15.63 -4.74 -14.90
CA ILE A 14 -15.84 -4.76 -13.44
C ILE A 14 -14.72 -4.00 -12.72
N ALA A 15 -13.48 -4.12 -13.19
CA ALA A 15 -12.33 -3.45 -12.60
C ALA A 15 -12.28 -1.94 -12.87
N SER A 16 -13.04 -1.43 -13.86
CA SER A 16 -12.95 -0.04 -14.30
C SER A 16 -14.33 0.58 -14.59
N PRO A 17 -14.89 1.39 -13.66
CA PRO A 17 -16.07 2.20 -13.90
C PRO A 17 -15.93 3.12 -15.13
N GLN A 18 -14.73 3.67 -15.34
CA GLN A 18 -14.40 4.52 -16.48
C GLN A 18 -14.50 3.75 -17.80
N LEU A 19 -14.03 2.50 -17.85
CA LEU A 19 -14.18 1.65 -19.03
C LEU A 19 -15.66 1.33 -19.32
N CYS A 20 -16.47 1.14 -18.27
CA CYS A 20 -17.92 1.02 -18.42
C CYS A 20 -18.54 2.27 -19.06
N LEU A 21 -18.15 3.47 -18.61
CA LEU A 21 -18.63 4.73 -19.21
C LEU A 21 -18.17 4.89 -20.67
N GLN A 22 -16.92 4.55 -20.96
CA GLN A 22 -16.40 4.54 -22.34
C GLN A 22 -17.17 3.57 -23.22
N LEU A 23 -17.51 2.37 -22.72
CA LEU A 23 -18.29 1.40 -23.48
C LEU A 23 -19.70 1.92 -23.79
N ARG A 24 -20.34 2.63 -22.86
CA ARG A 24 -21.66 3.24 -23.07
C ARG A 24 -21.63 4.34 -24.15
N ASN A 25 -20.52 5.09 -24.24
CA ASN A 25 -20.40 6.21 -25.17
C ASN A 25 -19.89 5.79 -26.56
N ASN A 26 -18.92 4.87 -26.63
CA ASN A 26 -18.35 4.39 -27.88
C ASN A 26 -18.05 2.88 -27.81
N PRO A 27 -19.08 2.03 -28.01
CA PRO A 27 -18.92 0.58 -27.89
C PRO A 27 -17.86 -0.01 -28.81
N ALA A 28 -17.77 0.48 -30.05
CA ALA A 28 -16.86 -0.07 -31.05
C ALA A 28 -15.38 0.14 -30.68
N ALA A 29 -15.04 1.32 -30.16
CA ALA A 29 -13.67 1.63 -29.75
C ALA A 29 -13.17 0.80 -28.56
N VAL A 30 -14.07 0.43 -27.64
CA VAL A 30 -13.72 -0.41 -26.48
C VAL A 30 -13.69 -1.88 -26.84
N LEU A 31 -14.71 -2.38 -27.55
CA LEU A 31 -14.86 -3.82 -27.81
C LEU A 31 -13.90 -4.37 -28.87
N SER A 32 -13.39 -3.52 -29.77
CA SER A 32 -12.37 -3.91 -30.77
C SER A 32 -11.04 -4.36 -30.15
N ARG A 33 -10.82 -4.09 -28.86
CA ARG A 33 -9.65 -4.55 -28.10
C ARG A 33 -9.70 -6.06 -27.77
N TYR A 34 -10.84 -6.70 -27.99
CA TYR A 34 -11.10 -8.09 -27.60
C TYR A 34 -11.55 -8.92 -28.82
N ASP A 35 -11.15 -10.18 -28.86
CA ASP A 35 -11.66 -11.16 -29.84
C ASP A 35 -13.06 -11.62 -29.42
N LEU A 36 -14.10 -10.88 -29.83
CA LEU A 36 -15.49 -11.10 -29.41
C LEU A 36 -16.40 -11.26 -30.62
N THR A 37 -17.35 -12.19 -30.52
CA THR A 37 -18.45 -12.27 -31.49
C THR A 37 -19.49 -11.19 -31.31
N SER A 38 -20.30 -10.96 -32.35
CA SER A 38 -21.41 -10.02 -32.31
C SER A 38 -22.39 -10.28 -31.16
N ARG A 39 -22.60 -11.55 -30.79
CA ARG A 39 -23.43 -11.93 -29.64
C ARG A 39 -22.82 -11.49 -28.32
N GLU A 40 -21.52 -11.72 -28.14
CA GLU A 40 -20.76 -11.34 -26.93
C GLU A 40 -20.66 -9.83 -26.77
N GLN A 41 -20.36 -9.12 -27.86
CA GLN A 41 -20.36 -7.66 -27.91
C GLN A 41 -21.70 -7.09 -27.46
N ARG A 42 -22.81 -7.61 -28.00
CA ARG A 42 -24.17 -7.16 -27.63
C ARG A 42 -24.47 -7.44 -26.16
N ARG A 43 -24.03 -8.58 -25.61
CA ARG A 43 -24.17 -8.90 -24.18
C ARG A 43 -23.41 -7.91 -23.30
N LEU A 44 -22.13 -7.63 -23.59
CA LEU A 44 -21.34 -6.68 -22.79
C LEU A 44 -21.93 -5.26 -22.84
N GLN A 45 -22.39 -4.83 -24.01
CA GLN A 45 -23.10 -3.54 -24.16
C GLN A 45 -24.35 -3.48 -23.27
N THR A 46 -25.15 -4.54 -23.21
CA THR A 46 -26.32 -4.57 -22.33
C THR A 46 -25.92 -4.58 -20.85
N VAL A 47 -24.92 -5.39 -20.48
CA VAL A 47 -24.50 -5.60 -19.08
C VAL A 47 -24.04 -4.29 -18.43
N VAL A 48 -23.34 -3.41 -19.15
CA VAL A 48 -22.86 -2.15 -18.54
C VAL A 48 -23.96 -1.17 -18.16
N TYR A 49 -25.21 -1.35 -18.62
CA TYR A 49 -26.36 -0.55 -18.16
C TYR A 49 -27.11 -1.19 -16.99
N GLN A 50 -26.79 -2.43 -16.61
CA GLN A 50 -27.44 -3.11 -15.50
C GLN A 50 -26.93 -2.59 -14.16
N GLN A 51 -27.81 -2.47 -13.17
CA GLN A 51 -27.46 -2.06 -11.81
C GLN A 51 -26.40 -2.98 -11.19
N GLY A 52 -26.44 -4.28 -11.51
CA GLY A 52 -25.46 -5.27 -11.05
C GLY A 52 -24.02 -4.98 -11.45
N MET A 53 -23.80 -4.28 -12.59
CA MET A 53 -22.44 -3.85 -12.98
C MET A 53 -21.90 -2.79 -12.01
N SER A 54 -22.73 -1.83 -11.61
CA SER A 54 -22.34 -0.81 -10.63
C SER A 54 -21.96 -1.44 -9.29
N VAL A 55 -22.76 -2.38 -8.79
CA VAL A 55 -22.47 -3.13 -7.56
C VAL A 55 -21.16 -3.91 -7.69
N SER A 56 -20.94 -4.58 -8.83
CA SER A 56 -19.71 -5.34 -9.07
C SER A 56 -18.47 -4.44 -9.07
N CYS A 57 -18.55 -3.26 -9.69
CA CYS A 57 -17.47 -2.27 -9.68
C CYS A 57 -17.16 -1.77 -8.26
N THR A 58 -18.21 -1.47 -7.48
CA THR A 58 -18.06 -1.04 -6.09
C THR A 58 -17.40 -2.12 -5.24
N LEU A 59 -17.89 -3.36 -5.32
CA LEU A 59 -17.32 -4.49 -4.58
C LEU A 59 -15.84 -4.71 -4.93
N TYR A 60 -15.50 -4.64 -6.23
CA TYR A 60 -14.12 -4.76 -6.67
C TYR A 60 -13.22 -3.67 -6.05
N ARG A 61 -13.65 -2.40 -6.09
CA ARG A 61 -12.89 -1.28 -5.50
C ARG A 61 -12.76 -1.41 -3.99
N VAL A 62 -13.83 -1.79 -3.30
CA VAL A 62 -13.82 -2.02 -1.84
C VAL A 62 -12.83 -3.14 -1.49
N ASN A 63 -12.81 -4.23 -2.25
CA ASN A 63 -11.87 -5.34 -2.04
C ASN A 63 -10.41 -4.92 -2.24
N ARG A 64 -10.13 -3.97 -3.14
CA ARG A 64 -8.76 -3.43 -3.34
C ARG A 64 -8.36 -2.39 -2.29
N ILE A 65 -9.31 -1.58 -1.82
CA ILE A 65 -9.00 -0.50 -0.87
C ILE A 65 -8.91 -0.98 0.56
N THR A 66 -9.68 -2.01 0.94
CA THR A 66 -9.72 -2.54 2.30
C THR A 66 -8.33 -2.96 2.80
N PRO A 67 -7.50 -3.70 2.01
CA PRO A 67 -6.13 -4.02 2.37
C PRO A 67 -5.28 -2.77 2.64
N ILE A 68 -5.40 -1.73 1.82
CA ILE A 68 -4.64 -0.48 1.96
C ILE A 68 -4.98 0.18 3.31
N TYR A 69 -6.27 0.32 3.63
CA TYR A 69 -6.68 0.85 4.93
C TYR A 69 -6.27 -0.03 6.12
N THR A 70 -6.26 -1.35 5.93
CA THR A 70 -5.94 -2.29 7.01
C THR A 70 -4.44 -2.32 7.31
N MET A 71 -3.62 -2.24 6.26
CA MET A 71 -2.18 -2.47 6.35
C MET A 71 -1.37 -1.18 6.39
N LEU A 72 -1.92 -0.07 5.90
CA LEU A 72 -1.30 1.26 5.90
C LEU A 72 -2.22 2.32 6.54
N PRO A 73 -2.77 2.09 7.75
CA PRO A 73 -3.76 2.98 8.34
C PRO A 73 -3.24 4.41 8.59
N TYR A 74 -2.00 4.58 9.04
CA TYR A 74 -1.43 5.90 9.32
C TYR A 74 -1.06 6.63 8.04
N THR A 75 -0.56 5.91 7.03
CA THR A 75 -0.38 6.46 5.68
C THR A 75 -1.71 6.98 5.13
N CYS A 76 -2.79 6.20 5.23
CA CYS A 76 -4.13 6.63 4.81
C CYS A 76 -4.59 7.89 5.55
N PHE A 77 -4.38 7.93 6.86
CA PHE A 77 -4.70 9.11 7.69
C PHE A 77 -3.92 10.35 7.24
N LEU A 78 -2.61 10.23 7.01
CA LEU A 78 -1.74 11.32 6.61
C LEU A 78 -2.00 11.83 5.17
N LEU A 79 -2.47 10.95 4.28
CA LEU A 79 -2.93 11.34 2.94
C LEU A 79 -4.25 12.12 2.97
N GLY A 80 -5.14 11.82 3.93
CA GLY A 80 -6.41 12.51 4.10
C GLY A 80 -7.23 12.56 2.80
N GLU A 81 -7.59 13.76 2.36
CA GLU A 81 -8.38 13.98 1.14
C GLU A 81 -7.65 13.56 -0.15
N GLN A 82 -6.32 13.49 -0.14
CA GLN A 82 -5.52 13.06 -1.30
C GLN A 82 -5.53 11.54 -1.50
N LEU A 83 -6.01 10.77 -0.52
CA LEU A 83 -5.98 9.31 -0.57
C LEU A 83 -6.70 8.74 -1.80
N MET A 84 -7.93 9.18 -2.05
CA MET A 84 -8.72 8.66 -3.17
C MET A 84 -8.11 9.00 -4.54
N PRO A 85 -7.73 10.26 -4.84
CA PRO A 85 -7.03 10.60 -6.07
C PRO A 85 -5.77 9.75 -6.31
N VAL A 86 -4.94 9.58 -5.27
CA VAL A 86 -3.68 8.84 -5.37
C VAL A 86 -3.91 7.35 -5.63
N ILE A 87 -4.91 6.75 -4.99
CA ILE A 87 -5.29 5.35 -5.22
C ILE A 87 -5.82 5.14 -6.64
N GLU A 88 -6.62 6.08 -7.17
CA GLU A 88 -7.13 5.97 -8.55
C GLU A 88 -6.01 6.06 -9.57
N GLU A 89 -5.03 6.92 -9.35
CA GLU A 89 -3.83 7.00 -10.19
C GLU A 89 -3.00 5.72 -10.12
N PHE A 90 -2.77 5.18 -8.91
CA PHE A 90 -2.11 3.90 -8.72
C PHE A 90 -2.80 2.76 -9.51
N TRP A 91 -4.13 2.65 -9.40
CA TRP A 91 -4.89 1.62 -10.11
C TRP A 91 -4.93 1.80 -11.64
N ALA A 92 -4.72 3.03 -12.13
CA ALA A 92 -4.58 3.29 -13.56
C ALA A 92 -3.23 2.76 -14.11
N ILE A 93 -2.19 2.70 -13.27
CA ILE A 93 -0.86 2.19 -13.63
C ILE A 93 -0.79 0.67 -13.42
N ASP A 94 -1.22 0.15 -12.26
CA ASP A 94 -1.29 -1.29 -11.98
C ASP A 94 -2.73 -1.75 -11.77
N ASN A 95 -3.30 -2.35 -12.82
CA ASN A 95 -4.64 -2.93 -12.79
C ASN A 95 -4.66 -4.39 -12.32
N ARG A 96 -3.50 -4.98 -12.03
CA ARG A 96 -3.38 -6.38 -11.62
C ARG A 96 -3.63 -6.48 -10.12
N SER A 97 -4.86 -6.83 -9.77
CA SER A 97 -5.14 -7.35 -8.44
C SER A 97 -5.12 -8.88 -8.48
N ASP A 98 -4.21 -9.50 -7.74
CA ASP A 98 -4.23 -10.94 -7.46
C ASP A 98 -4.98 -11.25 -6.16
N LEU A 99 -5.63 -10.25 -5.55
CA LEU A 99 -6.23 -10.29 -4.21
C LEU A 99 -5.22 -10.71 -3.13
N GLN A 100 -3.92 -10.71 -3.43
CA GLN A 100 -2.87 -10.97 -2.47
C GLN A 100 -2.41 -9.64 -1.88
N PHE A 101 -2.89 -9.35 -0.68
CA PHE A 101 -2.70 -8.08 0.01
C PHE A 101 -1.23 -7.66 0.06
N LYS A 102 -0.30 -8.60 0.32
CA LYS A 102 1.14 -8.32 0.41
C LYS A 102 1.68 -7.59 -0.82
N ARG A 103 1.34 -8.05 -2.03
CA ARG A 103 1.89 -7.49 -3.25
C ARG A 103 1.31 -6.10 -3.53
N GLU A 104 -0.01 -5.96 -3.44
CA GLU A 104 -0.69 -4.68 -3.67
C GLU A 104 -0.15 -3.60 -2.72
N ILE A 105 0.04 -3.94 -1.44
CA ILE A 105 0.56 -3.02 -0.42
C ILE A 105 2.00 -2.60 -0.72
N ASN A 106 2.87 -3.53 -1.13
CA ASN A 106 4.25 -3.20 -1.46
C ASN A 106 4.34 -2.28 -2.68
N ILE A 107 3.61 -2.59 -3.75
CA ILE A 107 3.64 -1.76 -4.97
C ILE A 107 3.03 -0.38 -4.70
N PHE A 108 1.93 -0.31 -3.93
CA PHE A 108 1.34 0.97 -3.54
C PHE A 108 2.29 1.80 -2.67
N GLY A 109 2.98 1.18 -1.72
CA GLY A 109 4.00 1.83 -0.90
C GLY A 109 5.17 2.38 -1.72
N GLU A 110 5.72 1.59 -2.66
CA GLU A 110 6.76 2.04 -3.59
C GLU A 110 6.28 3.23 -4.45
N PHE A 111 5.05 3.15 -4.96
CA PHE A 111 4.43 4.24 -5.71
C PHE A 111 4.33 5.54 -4.91
N LEU A 112 3.91 5.46 -3.64
CA LEU A 112 3.87 6.63 -2.75
C LEU A 112 5.26 7.21 -2.48
N LEU A 113 6.27 6.36 -2.26
CA LEU A 113 7.64 6.80 -2.03
C LEU A 113 8.20 7.53 -3.26
N GLN A 114 7.89 7.07 -4.48
CA GLN A 114 8.28 7.79 -5.70
C GLN A 114 7.63 9.17 -5.80
N LYS A 115 6.33 9.28 -5.47
CA LYS A 115 5.63 10.58 -5.46
C LYS A 115 6.13 11.56 -4.41
N LEU A 116 6.55 11.05 -3.25
CA LEU A 116 7.19 11.84 -2.21
C LEU A 116 8.56 12.35 -2.68
N LEU A 117 9.34 11.49 -3.34
CA LEU A 117 10.65 11.86 -3.88
C LEU A 117 10.56 12.88 -5.03
N SER A 118 9.52 12.81 -5.87
CA SER A 118 9.28 13.78 -6.94
C SER A 118 8.68 15.10 -6.45
N GLY A 119 8.21 15.16 -5.20
CA GLY A 119 7.56 16.33 -4.62
C GLY A 119 6.10 16.52 -5.04
N GLU A 120 5.49 15.51 -5.68
CA GLU A 120 4.06 15.54 -6.05
C GLU A 120 3.15 15.43 -4.83
N ILE A 121 3.60 14.73 -3.79
CA ILE A 121 2.96 14.69 -2.48
C ILE A 121 3.90 15.34 -1.47
N VAL A 122 3.39 16.29 -0.70
CA VAL A 122 4.16 16.97 0.34
C VAL A 122 3.48 16.75 1.68
N ASN A 123 4.10 15.94 2.52
CA ASN A 123 3.72 15.74 3.92
C ASN A 123 4.99 15.38 4.72
N PRO A 124 5.29 16.11 5.81
CA PRO A 124 6.56 15.96 6.54
C PRO A 124 6.74 14.57 7.17
N TYR A 125 5.65 13.88 7.52
CA TYR A 125 5.69 12.60 8.23
C TYR A 125 5.43 11.40 7.31
N LEU A 126 4.88 11.63 6.12
CA LEU A 126 4.36 10.52 5.31
C LEU A 126 5.44 9.53 4.87
N ARG A 127 6.64 10.02 4.55
CA ARG A 127 7.74 9.15 4.11
C ARG A 127 8.13 8.14 5.18
N GLU A 128 8.47 8.59 6.38
CA GLU A 128 8.91 7.72 7.49
C GLU A 128 7.80 6.76 7.94
N ILE A 129 6.54 7.20 7.89
CA ILE A 129 5.38 6.36 8.22
C ILE A 129 5.12 5.28 7.16
N VAL A 130 5.19 5.62 5.87
CA VAL A 130 5.06 4.61 4.79
C VAL A 130 6.14 3.54 4.94
N VAL A 131 7.41 3.94 5.14
CA VAL A 131 8.51 2.98 5.30
C VAL A 131 8.29 2.11 6.53
N MET A 132 7.85 2.68 7.65
CA MET A 132 7.55 1.93 8.87
C MET A 132 6.45 0.90 8.64
N GLU A 133 5.29 1.31 8.12
CA GLU A 133 4.15 0.41 7.93
C GLU A 133 4.48 -0.71 6.94
N LEU A 134 5.24 -0.43 5.87
CA LEU A 134 5.74 -1.45 4.97
C LEU A 134 6.65 -2.47 5.67
N ALA A 135 7.58 -2.00 6.51
CA ALA A 135 8.45 -2.89 7.30
C ALA A 135 7.66 -3.73 8.31
N MET A 136 6.65 -3.15 8.96
CA MET A 136 5.74 -3.89 9.85
C MET A 136 4.98 -4.98 9.09
N ASN A 137 4.48 -4.67 7.89
CA ASN A 137 3.75 -5.61 7.07
C ASN A 137 4.65 -6.72 6.55
N GLU A 138 5.88 -6.40 6.13
CA GLU A 138 6.88 -7.38 5.74
C GLU A 138 7.07 -8.42 6.86
N LEU A 139 7.31 -7.96 8.09
CA LEU A 139 7.50 -8.83 9.27
C LEU A 139 6.28 -9.72 9.54
N LYS A 140 5.06 -9.19 9.42
CA LYS A 140 3.81 -9.97 9.58
C LYS A 140 3.62 -11.06 8.53
N PHE A 141 4.19 -10.89 7.34
CA PHE A 141 4.07 -11.85 6.24
C PHE A 141 5.22 -12.87 6.21
N LEU A 142 6.14 -12.85 7.16
CA LEU A 142 7.23 -13.82 7.25
C LEU A 142 6.74 -15.12 7.93
N PRO A 143 7.09 -16.31 7.39
CA PRO A 143 6.80 -17.57 8.05
C PRO A 143 7.72 -17.72 9.27
N ARG A 144 7.17 -17.49 10.47
CA ARG A 144 7.93 -17.46 11.74
C ARG A 144 8.67 -18.75 12.02
N GLU A 145 8.01 -19.87 11.80
CA GLU A 145 8.52 -21.20 12.13
C GLU A 145 9.82 -21.50 11.38
N LEU A 146 9.96 -20.99 10.15
CA LEU A 146 11.15 -21.18 9.32
C LEU A 146 12.30 -20.25 9.69
N LEU A 147 12.02 -19.13 10.37
CA LEU A 147 13.00 -18.09 10.68
C LEU A 147 13.55 -18.15 12.11
N MET A 148 12.88 -18.86 13.03
CA MET A 148 13.44 -19.13 14.36
C MET A 148 14.51 -20.24 14.33
N GLU A 149 14.50 -21.08 13.28
CA GLU A 149 15.48 -22.15 13.08
C GLU A 149 16.78 -21.68 12.39
N THR A 150 16.74 -20.52 11.73
CA THR A 150 17.92 -19.90 11.12
C THR A 150 18.67 -19.10 12.19
N GLY A 151 19.62 -19.78 12.84
CA GLY A 151 20.32 -19.30 14.03
C GLY A 151 20.95 -17.91 13.92
N ASP A 152 21.15 -17.30 15.10
CA ASP A 152 21.81 -16.01 15.31
C ASP A 152 23.23 -16.02 14.74
N ASP A 153 23.40 -15.51 13.52
CA ASP A 153 24.70 -14.97 13.11
C ASP A 153 24.91 -13.67 13.89
N GLU A 154 25.78 -13.70 14.90
CA GLU A 154 26.10 -12.58 15.81
C GLU A 154 26.50 -11.28 15.07
N THR A 155 26.86 -11.37 13.79
CA THR A 155 27.28 -10.22 12.98
C THR A 155 26.15 -9.54 12.20
N SER A 156 24.95 -10.12 12.19
CA SER A 156 23.82 -9.66 11.37
C SER A 156 22.59 -9.32 12.20
N ILE A 157 21.74 -8.43 11.68
CA ILE A 157 20.44 -8.14 12.30
C ILE A 157 19.53 -9.35 12.08
N HIS A 158 18.90 -9.84 13.16
CA HIS A 158 18.00 -10.99 13.10
C HIS A 158 16.92 -10.81 12.02
N PRO A 159 16.54 -11.86 11.25
CA PRO A 159 15.53 -11.78 10.19
C PRO A 159 14.16 -11.22 10.58
N LEU A 160 13.82 -11.21 11.87
CA LEU A 160 12.54 -10.72 12.44
C LEU A 160 12.68 -9.31 13.02
N VAL A 161 13.81 -8.65 12.78
CA VAL A 161 14.08 -7.28 13.21
C VAL A 161 14.25 -6.39 11.98
N ARG A 162 13.72 -5.17 12.04
CA ARG A 162 13.93 -4.12 11.04
C ARG A 162 14.36 -2.83 11.72
N LEU A 163 15.27 -2.10 11.08
CA LEU A 163 15.63 -0.74 11.46
C LEU A 163 15.03 0.22 10.43
N VAL A 164 14.17 1.11 10.89
CA VAL A 164 13.46 2.08 10.05
C VAL A 164 14.01 3.48 10.32
N PRO A 165 14.48 4.22 9.30
CA PRO A 165 14.94 5.58 9.48
C PRO A 165 13.74 6.53 9.67
N PHE A 166 13.90 7.49 10.56
CA PHE A 166 12.96 8.57 10.81
C PHE A 166 13.69 9.91 10.75
N ASP A 167 13.02 10.90 10.15
CA ASP A 167 13.48 12.28 10.12
C ASP A 167 12.99 13.02 11.38
N HIS A 168 11.97 12.50 12.08
CA HIS A 168 11.45 13.04 13.33
C HIS A 168 11.61 12.06 14.51
N PRO A 169 11.59 12.54 15.77
CA PRO A 169 11.54 11.65 16.93
C PRO A 169 10.37 10.66 16.81
N PRO A 170 10.60 9.33 16.80
CA PRO A 170 9.54 8.35 16.54
C PRO A 170 8.46 8.32 17.63
N GLU A 171 8.85 8.28 18.90
CA GLU A 171 7.89 8.08 20.01
C GLU A 171 6.75 9.13 20.05
N PRO A 172 7.02 10.45 20.00
CA PRO A 172 5.95 11.45 19.99
C PRO A 172 5.04 11.36 18.76
N LEU A 173 5.63 11.10 17.58
CA LEU A 173 4.88 10.99 16.33
C LEU A 173 3.95 9.78 16.37
N LEU A 174 4.48 8.61 16.72
CA LEU A 174 3.70 7.38 16.80
C LEU A 174 2.63 7.44 17.89
N THR A 175 2.92 8.11 19.01
CA THR A 175 1.92 8.35 20.07
C THR A 175 0.75 9.19 19.56
N ALA A 176 1.03 10.25 18.78
CA ALA A 176 -0.02 11.08 18.20
C ALA A 176 -0.84 10.30 17.14
N LEU A 177 -0.16 9.55 16.28
CA LEU A 177 -0.79 8.77 15.21
C LEU A 177 -1.62 7.60 15.74
N ALA A 178 -1.24 6.98 16.85
CA ALA A 178 -2.06 5.99 17.54
C ALA A 178 -3.44 6.56 17.94
N GLY A 179 -3.51 7.87 18.20
CA GLY A 179 -4.76 8.61 18.42
C GLY A 179 -5.41 9.19 17.17
N MET A 180 -4.92 8.87 15.97
CA MET A 180 -5.30 9.48 14.68
C MET A 180 -5.24 11.01 14.73
N LYS A 181 -4.12 11.53 15.26
CA LYS A 181 -3.84 12.96 15.39
C LYS A 181 -2.45 13.26 14.86
N LEU A 182 -2.27 14.50 14.42
CA LEU A 182 -0.94 15.05 14.17
C LEU A 182 -0.31 15.51 15.49
N PRO A 183 1.02 15.44 15.62
CA PRO A 183 1.72 16.01 16.78
C PRO A 183 1.47 17.53 16.85
N GLU A 184 1.31 18.05 18.07
CA GLU A 184 0.93 19.45 18.33
C GLU A 184 1.96 20.49 17.85
N ARG A 185 3.22 20.06 17.64
CA ARG A 185 4.31 20.87 17.10
C ARG A 185 5.15 20.03 16.16
N GLU A 186 5.49 20.59 14.99
CA GLU A 186 6.63 20.11 14.21
C GLU A 186 7.87 20.19 15.11
N LYS A 187 8.48 19.04 15.36
CA LYS A 187 9.73 18.95 16.11
C LYS A 187 10.89 19.09 15.15
N ASP A 188 12.05 19.45 15.68
CA ASP A 188 13.29 19.49 14.91
C ASP A 188 13.52 18.17 14.17
N THR A 189 13.87 18.29 12.89
CA THR A 189 14.27 17.16 12.05
C THR A 189 15.67 16.71 12.43
N GLY A 190 15.94 15.41 12.36
CA GLY A 190 17.24 14.80 12.62
C GLY A 190 17.29 13.34 12.20
N GLU A 191 18.43 12.69 12.36
CA GLU A 191 18.56 11.26 12.06
C GLU A 191 18.15 10.39 13.24
N TYR A 192 16.98 9.78 13.16
CA TYR A 192 16.45 8.83 14.15
C TYR A 192 16.30 7.44 13.55
N TRP A 193 16.31 6.43 14.43
CA TRP A 193 16.07 5.05 14.04
C TRP A 193 15.01 4.43 14.95
N LEU A 194 14.06 3.73 14.34
CA LEU A 194 13.07 2.92 15.02
C LEU A 194 13.40 1.44 14.77
N MET A 195 13.62 0.70 15.84
CA MET A 195 13.73 -0.75 15.77
C MET A 195 12.35 -1.37 15.90
N LEU A 196 11.99 -2.16 14.90
CA LEU A 196 10.82 -3.04 14.90
C LEU A 196 11.32 -4.46 15.20
N ASP A 197 10.79 -5.09 16.24
CA ASP A 197 11.22 -6.43 16.66
C ASP A 197 10.01 -7.36 16.80
N HIS A 198 9.99 -8.39 15.96
CA HIS A 198 8.91 -9.37 15.84
C HIS A 198 9.31 -10.78 16.29
N ARG A 199 10.36 -10.90 17.13
CA ARG A 199 10.82 -12.19 17.68
C ARG A 199 9.82 -12.78 18.68
N GLU A 200 9.18 -11.93 19.49
CA GLU A 200 8.11 -12.30 20.43
C GLU A 200 6.74 -12.30 19.74
N GLU A 201 5.70 -12.89 20.34
CA GLU A 201 4.37 -13.00 19.73
C GLU A 201 3.83 -11.66 19.18
N GLU A 202 4.03 -10.57 19.94
CA GLU A 202 3.65 -9.22 19.56
C GLU A 202 4.82 -8.43 18.95
N LEU A 203 4.51 -7.53 18.00
CA LEU A 203 5.50 -6.61 17.45
C LEU A 203 5.84 -5.52 18.47
N SER A 204 7.12 -5.38 18.79
CA SER A 204 7.62 -4.35 19.70
C SER A 204 8.36 -3.23 18.95
N PHE A 205 8.34 -2.04 19.55
CA PHE A 205 8.90 -0.81 18.99
C PHE A 205 9.91 -0.21 19.97
N ARG A 206 11.10 0.14 19.48
CA ARG A 206 12.11 0.82 20.30
C ARG A 206 12.78 1.93 19.50
N ALA A 207 12.65 3.17 19.96
CA ALA A 207 13.44 4.26 19.43
C ALA A 207 14.91 4.08 19.85
N LEU A 208 15.82 4.19 18.87
CA LEU A 208 17.25 4.19 19.11
C LEU A 208 17.74 5.64 19.25
N PRO A 209 18.76 5.88 20.09
CA PRO A 209 19.27 7.22 20.32
C PRO A 209 19.81 7.84 19.02
N HIS A 210 19.63 9.16 18.92
CA HIS A 210 20.11 9.98 17.82
C HIS A 210 21.62 9.78 17.62
N LYS A 211 22.08 9.65 16.37
CA LYS A 211 23.49 9.42 16.02
C LYS A 211 24.36 10.69 16.14
N ASN A 212 24.16 11.48 17.20
CA ASN A 212 25.08 12.51 17.63
C ASN A 212 25.71 12.09 18.96
N GLY A 213 26.79 11.29 18.88
CA GLY A 213 27.65 11.01 20.04
C GLY A 213 27.96 9.54 20.37
N ALA A 214 28.08 8.63 19.40
CA ALA A 214 28.79 7.37 19.63
C ALA A 214 30.32 7.58 19.54
N ALA A 215 30.87 8.41 20.43
CA ALA A 215 32.32 8.59 20.64
C ALA A 215 32.60 9.15 22.05
N ALA A 216 32.11 8.46 23.07
CA ALA A 216 32.53 8.47 24.48
C ALA A 216 31.41 7.73 25.21
N VAL A 217 31.50 6.42 25.45
CA VAL A 217 32.18 5.90 26.64
C VAL A 217 32.89 4.59 26.29
N ALA A 218 34.18 4.69 26.01
CA ALA A 218 35.14 3.65 26.36
C ALA A 218 35.95 4.21 27.53
N GLY A 219 35.93 3.52 28.67
CA GLY A 219 36.78 3.83 29.83
C GLY A 219 36.01 4.32 31.05
N LEU A 220 35.61 3.39 31.92
CA LEU A 220 36.25 3.13 33.21
C LEU A 220 35.69 1.83 33.81
#